data_AF-A0A1Q9AQE6-F1
#
_entry.id   AF-A0A1Q9AQE6-F1
#
_cell.length_a   1.000
_cell.length_b   1.000
_cell.length_c   1.000
_cell.angle_alpha   90.00
_cell.angle_beta   90.00
_cell.angle_gamma   90.00
#
_symmetry.space_group_name_H-M   'P 1'
#
loop_
_entity.id
_entity.type
_entity.pdbx_description
1 polymer ?
#
loop_
_entity_poly.entity_id
_entity_poly.type
_entity_poly.pdbx_seq_one_letter_code
_entity_poly.pdbx_strand_id
1 'polypeptide(L)'
;MMMIKSYPDSYGKVASIDTPDDADSYKKSVFGKDGSGLDAYQAADRFSALELAQYDALFKSNSKPVSHVEALSNISSDKMKADCPEPLVAMFGRCQDLLSPYIRGDF
;
A
#
# COMPACT_ATOMS: atom_id res chain seq x y z
N MET A 1 -4.26 2.34 0.81
CA MET A 1 -4.27 0.89 0.50
C MET A 1 -3.52 0.49 -0.78
N MET A 2 -2.96 1.43 -1.56
CA MET A 2 -2.22 1.13 -2.80
C MET A 2 -1.11 0.08 -2.66
N MET A 3 -0.31 0.13 -1.59
CA MET A 3 0.81 -0.80 -1.40
C MET A 3 0.38 -2.25 -1.14
N ILE A 4 -0.70 -2.46 -0.38
CA ILE A 4 -1.25 -3.81 -0.15
C ILE A 4 -1.71 -4.42 -1.46
N LYS A 5 -2.39 -3.63 -2.31
CA LYS A 5 -2.85 -4.10 -3.61
C LYS A 5 -1.71 -4.40 -4.59
N SER A 6 -0.61 -3.66 -4.51
CA SER A 6 0.56 -3.85 -5.39
C SER A 6 1.42 -5.04 -4.95
N TYR A 7 1.44 -5.35 -3.65
CA TYR A 7 2.29 -6.40 -3.07
C TYR A 7 1.54 -7.28 -2.07
N PRO A 8 0.43 -7.92 -2.48
CA PRO A 8 -0.49 -8.59 -1.56
C PRO A 8 0.19 -9.69 -0.75
N ASP A 9 1.05 -10.50 -1.37
CA ASP A 9 1.76 -11.58 -0.68
C ASP A 9 2.68 -11.07 0.42
N SER A 10 3.34 -9.94 0.19
CA SER A 10 4.30 -9.40 1.15
C SER A 10 3.61 -8.80 2.35
N TYR A 11 2.57 -8.00 2.10
CA TYR A 11 1.77 -7.41 3.16
C TYR A 11 0.94 -8.47 3.91
N GLY A 12 0.45 -9.51 3.23
CA GLY A 12 -0.26 -10.62 3.86
C GLY A 12 0.61 -11.39 4.86
N LYS A 13 1.86 -11.67 4.50
CA LYS A 13 2.83 -12.32 5.42
C LYS A 13 3.06 -11.50 6.69
N VAL A 14 3.25 -10.19 6.57
CA VAL A 14 3.47 -9.32 7.73
C VAL A 14 2.19 -9.19 8.56
N ALA A 15 1.02 -9.11 7.91
CA ALA A 15 -0.25 -9.01 8.61
C ALA A 15 -0.59 -10.29 9.39
N SER A 16 -0.10 -11.46 8.94
CA SER A 16 -0.45 -12.77 9.49
C SER A 16 -1.98 -12.99 9.55
N ILE A 17 -2.69 -12.50 8.52
CA ILE A 17 -4.13 -12.68 8.34
C ILE A 17 -4.38 -13.33 6.99
N ASP A 18 -4.93 -14.54 7.04
CA ASP A 18 -5.31 -15.33 5.87
C ASP A 18 -6.82 -15.36 5.64
N THR A 19 -7.63 -15.08 6.66
CA THR A 19 -9.10 -15.08 6.57
C THR A 19 -9.65 -13.91 7.38
N PRO A 20 -10.53 -13.07 6.79
CA PRO A 20 -11.18 -11.99 7.52
C PRO A 20 -12.32 -12.53 8.40
N ASP A 21 -12.36 -12.14 9.67
CA ASP A 21 -13.38 -12.60 10.62
C ASP A 21 -14.75 -11.93 10.38
N ASP A 22 -14.77 -10.64 10.02
CA ASP A 22 -15.97 -9.88 9.64
C ASP A 22 -15.65 -8.78 8.62
N ALA A 23 -16.04 -9.01 7.37
CA ALA A 23 -15.80 -8.09 6.25
C ALA A 23 -16.39 -6.68 6.46
N ASP A 24 -17.54 -6.54 7.13
CA ASP A 24 -18.19 -5.25 7.29
C ASP A 24 -17.58 -4.44 8.45
N SER A 25 -17.05 -5.12 9.47
CA SER A 25 -16.26 -4.47 10.53
C SER A 25 -15.02 -3.78 9.96
N TYR A 26 -14.28 -4.44 9.06
CA TYR A 26 -13.05 -3.88 8.48
C TYR A 26 -13.35 -2.72 7.53
N LYS A 27 -14.44 -2.75 6.76
CA LYS A 27 -14.86 -1.60 5.93
C LYS A 27 -15.04 -0.35 6.79
N LYS A 28 -15.85 -0.45 7.86
CA LYS A 28 -16.06 0.67 8.78
C LYS A 28 -14.77 1.09 9.47
N SER A 29 -13.91 0.13 9.81
CA SER A 29 -12.64 0.39 10.46
C SER A 29 -11.67 1.17 9.57
N VAL A 30 -11.53 0.77 8.30
CA VAL A 30 -10.57 1.33 7.34
C VAL A 30 -11.05 2.66 6.75
N PHE A 31 -12.33 2.76 6.39
CA PHE A 31 -12.88 3.95 5.73
C PHE A 31 -13.46 4.99 6.71
N GLY A 32 -13.64 4.61 7.98
CA GLY A 32 -14.26 5.48 8.98
C GLY A 32 -15.78 5.55 8.83
N LYS A 33 -16.42 6.31 9.74
CA LYS A 33 -17.89 6.42 9.81
C LYS A 33 -18.50 7.16 8.63
N ASP A 34 -17.81 8.19 8.15
CA ASP A 34 -18.31 9.10 7.11
C ASP A 34 -17.59 8.91 5.76
N GLY A 35 -16.77 7.87 5.63
CA GLY A 35 -16.07 7.58 4.39
C GLY A 35 -16.99 6.92 3.36
N SER A 36 -16.80 7.25 2.08
CA SER A 36 -17.54 6.64 0.95
C SER A 36 -17.24 5.14 0.72
N GLY A 37 -16.42 4.52 1.58
CA GLY A 37 -16.19 3.08 1.55
C GLY A 37 -15.64 2.56 0.23
N LEU A 38 -16.07 1.35 -0.13
CA LEU A 38 -15.77 0.73 -1.42
C LEU A 38 -16.48 1.41 -2.60
N ASP A 39 -17.49 2.25 -2.34
CA ASP A 39 -18.21 2.98 -3.39
C ASP A 39 -17.40 4.16 -3.95
N ALA A 40 -16.33 4.57 -3.26
CA ALA A 40 -15.33 5.50 -3.80
C ALA A 40 -14.50 4.91 -4.97
N TYR A 41 -14.58 3.59 -5.19
CA TYR A 41 -13.75 2.86 -6.14
C TYR A 41 -14.61 2.22 -7.22
N GLN A 42 -14.08 2.22 -8.45
CA GLN A 42 -14.61 1.41 -9.54
C GLN A 42 -14.61 -0.06 -9.14
N ALA A 43 -15.55 -0.85 -9.66
CA ALA A 43 -15.71 -2.25 -9.24
C ALA A 43 -14.42 -3.08 -9.36
N ALA A 44 -13.65 -2.87 -10.44
CA ALA A 44 -12.35 -3.52 -10.65
C ALA A 44 -11.27 -3.08 -9.65
N ASP A 45 -11.45 -1.91 -9.04
CA ASP A 45 -10.48 -1.30 -8.14
C ASP A 45 -10.77 -1.51 -6.65
N ARG A 46 -11.95 -2.03 -6.33
CA ARG A 46 -12.37 -2.29 -4.95
C ARG A 46 -11.43 -3.26 -4.25
N PHE A 47 -11.22 -3.00 -2.96
CA PHE A 47 -10.45 -3.87 -2.08
C PHE A 47 -11.33 -5.01 -1.57
N SER A 48 -10.75 -6.20 -1.53
CA SER A 48 -11.34 -7.38 -0.91
C SER A 48 -11.42 -7.24 0.61
N ALA A 49 -12.26 -8.06 1.24
CA ALA A 49 -12.34 -8.14 2.70
C ALA A 49 -11.00 -8.52 3.34
N LEU A 50 -10.22 -9.38 2.68
CA LEU A 50 -8.89 -9.78 3.14
C LEU A 50 -7.92 -8.60 3.14
N GLU A 51 -7.87 -7.82 2.06
CA GLU A 51 -7.01 -6.63 1.97
C GLU A 51 -7.40 -5.58 3.02
N LEU A 52 -8.69 -5.43 3.32
CA LEU A 52 -9.18 -4.53 4.38
C LEU A 52 -8.74 -5.01 5.77
N ALA A 53 -8.84 -6.31 6.05
CA ALA A 53 -8.40 -6.90 7.32
C ALA A 53 -6.89 -6.76 7.52
N GLN A 54 -6.10 -7.07 6.50
CA GLN A 54 -4.65 -6.91 6.51
C GLN A 54 -4.25 -5.44 6.71
N TYR A 55 -4.96 -4.50 6.06
CA TYR A 55 -4.71 -3.07 6.26
C TYR A 55 -5.01 -2.62 7.69
N ASP A 56 -6.13 -3.06 8.25
CA ASP A 56 -6.52 -2.72 9.61
C ASP A 56 -5.47 -3.18 10.63
N ALA A 57 -5.02 -4.42 10.51
CA ALA A 57 -4.00 -5.03 11.36
C ALA A 57 -2.63 -4.35 11.27
N LEU A 58 -2.22 -3.90 10.08
CA LEU A 58 -0.90 -3.33 9.88
C LEU A 58 -0.80 -1.84 10.20
N PHE A 59 -1.90 -1.09 10.09
CA PHE A 59 -1.84 0.38 10.05
C PHE A 59 -2.75 1.09 11.03
N LYS A 60 -3.75 0.41 11.60
CA LYS A 60 -4.66 1.01 12.56
C LYS A 60 -4.34 0.61 13.99
N SER A 61 -3.95 -0.65 14.20
CA SER A 61 -3.74 -1.21 15.54
C SER A 61 -2.31 -1.03 16.04
N ASN A 62 -1.27 -1.14 15.20
CA ASN A 62 0.11 -0.80 15.55
C ASN A 62 1.00 -0.66 14.31
N SER A 63 1.86 0.36 14.30
CA SER A 63 3.05 0.48 13.44
C SER A 63 2.92 1.18 12.08
N LYS A 64 3.15 2.50 12.09
CA LYS A 64 3.73 3.23 10.95
C LYS A 64 5.09 3.77 11.40
N PRO A 65 6.22 3.62 10.66
CA PRO A 65 6.46 3.06 9.32
C PRO A 65 6.95 1.59 9.28
N VAL A 66 7.08 0.91 10.42
CA VAL A 66 7.75 -0.40 10.53
C VAL A 66 7.12 -1.47 9.62
N SER A 67 5.79 -1.61 9.61
CA SER A 67 5.07 -2.59 8.78
C SER A 67 5.35 -2.44 7.29
N HIS A 68 5.55 -1.20 6.81
CA HIS A 68 5.94 -0.97 5.42
C HIS A 68 7.37 -1.42 5.15
N VAL A 69 8.31 -1.13 6.05
CA VAL A 69 9.71 -1.54 5.90
C VAL A 69 9.83 -3.07 5.89
N GLU A 70 9.11 -3.73 6.79
CA GLU A 70 9.09 -5.20 6.86
C GLU A 70 8.43 -5.84 5.64
N ALA A 71 7.33 -5.28 5.13
CA ALA A 71 6.74 -5.77 3.89
C ALA A 71 7.66 -5.52 2.69
N LEU A 72 8.36 -4.40 2.63
CA LEU A 72 9.25 -4.08 1.50
C LEU A 72 10.55 -4.89 1.53
N SER A 73 11.05 -5.29 2.70
CA SER A 73 12.28 -6.09 2.81
C SER A 73 12.14 -7.50 2.21
N ASN A 74 10.92 -7.99 2.05
CA ASN A 74 10.60 -9.29 1.46
C ASN A 74 10.42 -9.25 -0.06
N ILE A 75 10.67 -8.11 -0.71
CA ILE A 75 10.44 -7.90 -2.15
C ILE A 75 11.78 -7.66 -2.85
N SER A 76 12.05 -8.39 -3.93
CA SER A 76 13.25 -8.15 -4.73
C SER A 76 13.18 -6.78 -5.41
N SER A 77 14.33 -6.16 -5.65
CA SER A 77 14.37 -4.87 -6.34
C SER A 77 13.74 -4.91 -7.73
N ASP A 78 13.87 -6.03 -8.45
CA ASP A 78 13.27 -6.20 -9.78
C ASP A 78 11.74 -6.25 -9.70
N LYS A 79 11.19 -6.99 -8.73
CA LYS A 79 9.74 -7.05 -8.50
C LYS A 79 9.21 -5.68 -8.05
N MET A 80 9.94 -4.98 -7.19
CA MET A 80 9.56 -3.65 -6.74
C MET A 80 9.52 -2.62 -7.89
N LYS A 81 10.39 -2.77 -8.90
CA LYS A 81 10.35 -1.93 -10.10
C LYS A 81 9.21 -2.32 -11.04
N ALA A 82 9.03 -3.62 -11.27
CA ALA A 82 8.01 -4.13 -12.20
C ALA A 82 6.58 -3.82 -11.71
N ASP A 83 6.34 -3.99 -10.41
CA ASP A 83 5.01 -3.85 -9.80
C ASP A 83 4.85 -2.50 -9.07
N CYS A 84 5.71 -1.51 -9.37
CA CYS A 84 5.67 -0.21 -8.73
C CYS A 84 4.35 0.51 -9.08
N PRO A 85 3.50 0.87 -8.09
CA PRO A 85 2.25 1.52 -8.41
C PRO A 85 2.45 2.89 -9.06
N GLU A 86 1.62 3.18 -10.07
CA GLU A 86 1.72 4.37 -10.93
C GLU A 86 1.88 5.69 -10.16
N PRO A 87 1.14 5.97 -9.06
CA PRO A 87 1.34 7.20 -8.30
C PRO A 87 2.76 7.34 -7.73
N LEU A 88 3.41 6.24 -7.34
CA LEU A 88 4.80 6.28 -6.87
C LEU A 88 5.77 6.46 -8.03
N VAL A 89 5.52 5.83 -9.18
CA VAL A 89 6.32 6.06 -10.39
C VAL A 89 6.30 7.53 -10.77
N ALA A 90 5.11 8.14 -10.81
CA ALA A 90 4.94 9.56 -11.09
C ALA A 90 5.63 10.45 -10.04
N MET A 91 5.49 10.11 -8.75
CA MET A 91 6.16 10.81 -7.66
C MET A 91 7.68 10.74 -7.80
N PHE A 92 8.25 9.56 -8.04
CA PHE A 92 9.70 9.39 -8.21
C PHE A 92 10.22 10.13 -9.42
N GLY A 93 9.50 10.11 -10.55
CA GLY A 93 9.83 10.92 -11.72
C GLY A 93 9.86 12.42 -11.39
N ARG A 94 8.84 12.91 -10.67
CA ARG A 94 8.81 14.32 -10.23
C ARG A 94 9.96 14.66 -9.27
N CYS A 95 10.28 13.77 -8.35
CA CYS A 95 11.43 13.95 -7.46
C CYS A 95 12.74 14.01 -8.25
N GLN A 96 12.91 13.16 -9.27
CA GLN A 96 14.08 13.21 -10.14
C GLN A 96 14.16 14.53 -10.89
N ASP A 97 13.06 15.03 -11.46
CA ASP A 97 13.06 16.33 -12.15
C ASP A 97 13.46 17.49 -11.23
N LEU A 98 12.98 17.46 -9.98
CA LEU A 98 13.30 18.48 -8.97
C LEU A 98 14.75 18.40 -8.47
N LEU A 99 15.31 17.20 -8.41
CA LEU A 99 16.69 16.95 -7.96
C LEU A 99 17.72 17.04 -9.11
N SER A 100 17.30 16.86 -10.37
CA SER A 100 18.15 16.93 -11.56
C SER A 100 18.92 18.25 -11.71
N PRO A 101 18.37 19.45 -11.40
CA PRO A 101 19.18 20.68 -11.40
C PRO A 101 20.30 20.69 -10.33
N TYR A 102 20.28 19.80 -9.33
CA TYR A 102 21.35 19.66 -8.32
C TYR A 102 22.40 18.61 -8.68
N ILE A 103 22.23 17.82 -9.75
CA ILE A 103 23.16 16.76 -10.17
C ILE A 103 24.02 17.20 -11.38
N ARG A 104 23.78 18.38 -11.97
CA ARG A 104 24.66 18.98 -13.00
C ARG A 104 25.77 19.85 -12.40
N GLY A 105 26.43 19.35 -11.37
CA GLY A 105 27.73 19.86 -10.91
C GLY A 105 28.80 18.86 -11.29
N ASP A 106 29.53 19.17 -12.35
CA ASP A 106 30.85 18.65 -12.77
C ASP A 106 31.27 17.27 -12.23
N PHE A 107 31.18 16.27 -13.11
CA PHE A 107 32.16 15.19 -13.20
C PHE A 107 32.83 15.24 -14.58
#